data_AF-A0A349YB97-F1
#
_entry.id   AF-A0A349YB97-F1
#
_cell.length_a   1.000
_cell.length_b   1.000
_cell.length_c   1.000
_cell.angle_alpha   90.00
_cell.angle_beta   90.00
_cell.angle_gamma   90.00
#
_symmetry.space_group_name_H-M   'P 1'
#
loop_
_entity.id
_entity.type
_entity.pdbx_description
1 polymer ?
#
loop_
_entity_poly.entity_id
_entity_poly.type
_entity_poly.pdbx_seq_one_letter_code
_entity_poly.pdbx_strand_id
1 'polypeptide(L)'
;MRKNKILVLDFGSQYSQLIVRRIREIGVYCELLPYDADASAISEFDPKGIILSGGPASVYEEGDSPSAPDMIFDLGIPLLGICYGMQTMASQLGGNVVA
;
A
#
# COMPACT_ATOMS: atom_id res chain seq x y z
N MET A 1 -0.99 1.07 -25.76
CA MET A 1 0.11 1.18 -24.78
C MET A 1 -0.46 1.05 -23.38
N ARG A 2 -0.05 0.04 -22.60
CA ARG A 2 -0.35 0.00 -21.16
C ARG A 2 0.39 1.15 -20.50
N LYS A 3 -0.33 2.06 -19.85
CA LYS A 3 0.28 3.15 -19.08
C LYS A 3 0.93 2.55 -17.83
N ASN A 4 2.17 2.94 -17.52
CA ASN A 4 2.78 2.61 -16.24
C ASN A 4 2.04 3.42 -15.17
N LYS A 5 1.33 2.73 -14.27
CA LYS A 5 0.51 3.32 -13.21
C LYS A 5 0.90 2.72 -11.87
N ILE A 6 0.93 3.54 -10.83
CA ILE A 6 1.20 3.13 -9.45
C ILE A 6 -0.07 3.27 -8.64
N LEU A 7 -0.37 2.28 -7.81
CA LEU A 7 -1.44 2.37 -6.82
C LEU A 7 -0.83 2.71 -5.46
N VAL A 8 -1.42 3.65 -4.73
CA VAL A 8 -1.05 3.93 -3.35
C VAL A 8 -2.22 3.48 -2.46
N LEU A 9 -1.95 2.57 -1.53
CA LEU A 9 -2.91 2.13 -0.51
C LEU A 9 -2.67 2.92 0.77
N ASP A 10 -3.70 3.60 1.26
CA ASP A 10 -3.65 4.52 2.38
C ASP A 10 -4.04 3.85 3.70
N PHE A 11 -3.08 3.73 4.62
CA PHE A 11 -3.29 3.27 5.99
C PHE A 11 -3.56 4.43 6.98
N GLY A 12 -3.90 5.62 6.47
CA GLY A 12 -4.23 6.81 7.25
C GLY A 12 -3.03 7.74 7.51
N SER A 13 -1.95 7.63 6.73
CA SER A 13 -0.79 8.53 6.90
C SER A 13 -1.16 9.98 6.61
N GLN A 14 -0.64 10.89 7.43
CA GLN A 14 -0.61 12.32 7.10
C GLN A 14 0.19 12.62 5.81
N TYR A 15 1.05 11.69 5.37
CA TYR A 15 1.92 11.85 4.21
C TYR A 15 1.43 11.15 2.94
N SER A 16 0.29 10.45 2.95
CA SER A 16 -0.22 9.71 1.78
C SER A 16 -0.40 10.59 0.54
N GLN A 17 -0.91 11.81 0.72
CA GLN A 17 -1.04 12.79 -0.36
C GLN A 17 0.32 13.29 -0.89
N LEU A 18 1.36 13.33 -0.05
CA LEU A 18 2.71 13.67 -0.49
C LEU A 18 3.31 12.57 -1.35
N ILE A 19 3.07 11.29 -1.02
CA ILE A 19 3.50 10.15 -1.85
C ILE A 19 2.90 10.28 -3.25
N VAL A 20 1.58 10.47 -3.34
CA VAL A 20 0.85 10.67 -4.61
C VAL A 20 1.43 11.85 -5.39
N ARG A 21 1.66 12.99 -4.70
CA ARG A 21 2.26 14.17 -5.33
C ARG A 21 3.66 13.87 -5.89
N ARG A 22 4.51 13.16 -5.16
CA ARG A 22 5.88 12.83 -5.61
C ARG A 22 5.88 11.91 -6.83
N ILE A 23 4.98 10.92 -6.87
CA ILE A 23 4.81 10.04 -8.04
C ILE A 23 4.37 10.84 -9.27
N ARG A 24 3.43 11.78 -9.10
CA ARG A 24 2.95 12.64 -10.19
C ARG A 24 4.02 13.62 -10.68
N GLU A 25 4.84 14.16 -9.77
CA GLU A 25 5.95 15.05 -10.11
C GLU A 25 7.02 14.37 -10.98
N ILE A 26 7.23 13.05 -10.83
CA ILE A 26 8.11 12.26 -11.71
C ILE A 26 7.42 11.76 -12.98
N GLY A 27 6.21 12.23 -13.27
CA GLY A 27 5.49 11.97 -14.53
C GLY A 27 4.76 10.63 -14.60
N VAL A 28 4.52 9.96 -13.46
CA VAL A 28 3.82 8.67 -13.39
C VAL A 28 2.39 8.86 -12.90
N TYR A 29 1.43 8.23 -13.57
CA TYR A 29 0.04 8.26 -13.14
C TYR A 29 -0.15 7.42 -11.88
N CYS A 30 -0.90 7.93 -10.92
CA CYS A 30 -1.25 7.19 -9.72
C CYS A 30 -2.61 7.59 -9.14
N GLU A 31 -3.20 6.63 -8.46
CA GLU A 31 -4.41 6.78 -7.65
C GLU A 31 -4.12 6.41 -6.20
N LEU A 32 -4.89 7.01 -5.31
CA LEU A 32 -4.88 6.74 -3.87
C LEU A 32 -6.18 6.04 -3.54
N LEU A 33 -6.10 4.85 -2.97
CA LEU A 33 -7.22 4.10 -2.44
C LEU A 33 -7.00 3.84 -0.95
N PRO A 34 -8.07 3.69 -0.15
CA PRO A 34 -7.91 3.23 1.23
C PRO A 34 -7.36 1.80 1.26
N TYR A 35 -6.70 1.42 2.36
CA TYR A 35 -6.07 0.10 2.49
C TYR A 35 -7.06 -1.07 2.39
N ASP A 36 -8.32 -0.85 2.79
CA ASP A 36 -9.42 -1.81 2.77
C ASP A 36 -10.23 -1.79 1.45
N ALA A 37 -9.66 -1.19 0.39
CA ALA A 37 -10.28 -1.16 -0.92
C ALA A 37 -10.54 -2.57 -1.45
N ASP A 38 -11.68 -2.72 -2.15
CA ASP A 38 -12.08 -3.99 -2.74
C ASP A 38 -11.02 -4.50 -3.74
N ALA A 39 -10.76 -5.82 -3.69
CA ALA A 39 -9.85 -6.53 -4.58
C ALA A 39 -10.13 -6.27 -6.08
N SER A 40 -11.40 -6.09 -6.45
CA SER A 40 -11.81 -5.74 -7.81
C SER A 40 -11.27 -4.38 -8.24
N ALA A 41 -11.29 -3.37 -7.36
CA ALA A 41 -10.77 -2.04 -7.68
C ALA A 41 -9.26 -2.07 -7.97
N ILE A 42 -8.50 -2.88 -7.22
CA ILE A 42 -7.07 -3.09 -7.45
C ILE A 42 -6.84 -3.80 -8.79
N SER A 43 -7.65 -4.83 -9.08
CA SER A 43 -7.56 -5.62 -10.32
C SER A 43 -7.89 -4.79 -11.55
N GLU A 44 -8.98 -4.02 -11.50
CA GLU A 44 -9.43 -3.12 -12.57
C GLU A 44 -8.41 -2.00 -12.84
N PHE A 45 -7.72 -1.55 -11.79
CA PHE A 45 -6.68 -0.55 -11.93
C PHE A 45 -5.44 -1.06 -12.70
N ASP A 46 -5.16 -2.38 -12.73
CA ASP A 46 -3.99 -3.03 -13.37
C ASP A 46 -2.67 -2.28 -13.04
N PRO A 47 -2.28 -2.16 -11.74
CA PRO A 47 -1.07 -1.44 -11.34
C PRO A 47 0.20 -2.13 -11.83
N LYS A 48 1.25 -1.32 -12.06
CA LYS A 48 2.64 -1.81 -12.29
C LYS A 48 3.50 -1.81 -11.04
N GLY A 49 2.98 -1.27 -9.94
CA GLY A 49 3.56 -1.33 -8.61
C GLY A 49 2.57 -0.76 -7.61
N ILE A 50 2.71 -1.17 -6.35
CA ILE A 50 1.85 -0.72 -5.26
C ILE A 50 2.73 -0.15 -4.15
N ILE A 51 2.30 0.98 -3.58
CA ILE A 51 2.91 1.56 -2.39
C ILE A 51 1.93 1.43 -1.23
N LEU A 52 2.38 0.82 -0.14
CA LEU A 52 1.65 0.78 1.14
C LEU A 52 2.12 1.98 1.97
N SER A 53 1.22 2.93 2.24
CA SER A 53 1.56 4.13 2.99
C SER A 53 1.83 3.82 4.47
N GLY A 54 2.30 4.83 5.19
CA GLY A 54 2.35 4.76 6.65
C GLY A 54 0.95 4.86 7.26
N GLY A 55 0.88 4.77 8.58
CA GLY A 55 -0.35 4.95 9.33
C GLY A 55 -0.01 5.41 10.74
N PRO A 56 -0.95 6.08 11.44
CA PRO A 56 -0.82 6.37 12.86
C PRO A 56 -0.99 5.11 13.71
N ALA A 57 -1.58 4.05 13.13
CA ALA A 57 -1.75 2.77 13.78
C ALA A 57 -0.39 2.14 14.11
N SER A 58 -0.35 1.39 15.19
CA SER A 58 0.78 0.56 15.59
C SER A 58 0.41 -0.89 15.29
N VAL A 59 1.24 -1.64 14.56
CA VAL A 59 0.98 -3.07 14.25
C VAL A 59 1.02 -3.94 15.53
N TYR A 60 1.48 -3.37 16.66
CA TYR A 60 1.60 -4.06 17.95
C TYR A 60 0.33 -4.01 18.80
N GLU A 61 -0.66 -3.18 18.47
CA GLU A 61 -1.89 -3.11 19.27
C GLU A 61 -2.73 -4.39 19.06
N GLU A 62 -2.99 -5.11 20.15
CA GLU A 62 -3.87 -6.29 20.16
C GLU A 62 -5.27 -5.90 19.67
N GLY A 63 -5.58 -6.19 18.41
CA GLY A 63 -6.85 -5.82 17.77
C GLY A 63 -6.80 -5.82 16.25
N ASP A 64 -7.84 -5.24 15.64
CA ASP A 64 -8.14 -5.16 14.20
C ASP A 64 -7.17 -4.19 13.48
N SER A 65 -5.87 -4.52 13.50
CA SER A 65 -4.84 -3.71 12.87
C SER A 65 -5.03 -3.68 11.34
N PRO A 66 -5.07 -2.49 10.72
CA PRO A 66 -5.18 -2.33 9.27
C PRO A 66 -4.21 -3.24 8.49
N SER A 67 -4.78 -4.15 7.71
CA SER A 67 -4.04 -5.15 6.93
C SER A 67 -4.19 -4.88 5.44
N ALA A 68 -3.12 -5.11 4.67
CA ALA A 68 -3.20 -4.95 3.23
C ALA A 68 -4.01 -6.10 2.61
N PRO A 69 -4.71 -5.90 1.48
CA PRO A 69 -5.44 -7.00 0.83
C PRO A 69 -4.48 -8.10 0.39
N ASP A 70 -4.67 -9.34 0.85
CA ASP A 70 -3.70 -10.43 0.64
C ASP A 70 -3.33 -10.65 -0.83
N MET A 71 -4.30 -10.46 -1.74
CA MET A 71 -4.10 -10.64 -3.17
C MET A 71 -2.92 -9.83 -3.74
N ILE A 72 -2.55 -8.69 -3.13
CA ILE A 72 -1.49 -7.83 -3.65
C ILE A 72 -0.11 -8.50 -3.58
N PHE A 73 0.08 -9.43 -2.62
CA PHE A 73 1.33 -10.16 -2.46
C PHE A 73 1.52 -11.22 -3.56
N ASP A 74 0.43 -11.67 -4.18
CA ASP A 74 0.43 -12.69 -5.23
C ASP A 74 0.45 -12.10 -6.66
N LEU A 75 0.33 -10.79 -6.83
CA LEU A 75 0.23 -10.13 -8.14
C LEU A 75 1.53 -10.20 -8.98
N GLY A 76 2.67 -10.57 -8.38
CA GLY A 76 3.96 -10.63 -9.08
C GLY A 76 4.48 -9.28 -9.55
N ILE A 77 4.04 -8.19 -8.92
CA ILE A 77 4.49 -6.81 -9.19
C ILE A 77 5.24 -6.22 -7.99
N PRO A 78 6.10 -5.20 -8.18
CA PRO A 78 6.82 -4.57 -7.09
C PRO A 78 5.89 -3.95 -6.03
N LEU A 79 6.21 -4.20 -4.76
CA LEU A 79 5.58 -3.58 -3.59
C LEU A 79 6.61 -2.73 -2.83
N LEU A 80 6.20 -1.55 -2.39
CA LEU A 80 6.98 -0.70 -1.49
C LEU A 80 6.17 -0.40 -0.23
N GLY A 81 6.59 -0.92 0.92
CA GLY A 81 6.02 -0.56 2.22
C GLY A 81 6.77 0.62 2.85
N ILE A 82 6.03 1.62 3.35
CA ILE A 82 6.60 2.78 4.04
C ILE A 82 6.11 2.78 5.49
N CYS A 83 7.04 2.72 6.45
CA CYS A 83 6.73 2.72 7.89
C CYS A 83 5.70 1.63 8.23
N TYR A 84 4.48 1.99 8.62
CA TYR A 84 3.40 1.04 8.88
C TYR A 84 3.20 0.03 7.75
N GLY A 85 3.15 0.47 6.49
CA GLY A 85 3.02 -0.45 5.35
C GLY A 85 4.16 -1.48 5.23
N MET A 86 5.36 -1.16 5.73
CA MET A 86 6.46 -2.13 5.83
C MET A 86 6.23 -3.13 6.97
N GLN A 87 5.74 -2.67 8.12
CA GLN A 87 5.42 -3.52 9.27
C GLN A 87 4.27 -4.49 8.93
N THR A 88 3.21 -4.00 8.29
CA THR A 88 2.08 -4.80 7.79
C THR A 88 2.56 -5.88 6.83
N MET A 89 3.41 -5.52 5.86
CA MET A 89 4.01 -6.49 4.93
C MET A 89 4.86 -7.54 5.65
N ALA A 90 5.68 -7.13 6.63
CA ALA A 90 6.49 -8.07 7.40
C ALA A 90 5.61 -9.05 8.19
N SER A 91 4.55 -8.56 8.85
CA SER A 91 3.61 -9.37 9.62
C SER A 91 2.85 -10.38 8.74
N GLN A 92 2.23 -9.91 7.65
CA GLN A 92 1.41 -10.74 6.75
C GLN A 92 2.22 -11.80 6.00
N LEU A 93 3.52 -11.56 5.79
CA LEU A 93 4.41 -12.52 5.13
C LEU A 93 5.15 -13.44 6.12
N GLY A 94 4.68 -13.53 7.37
CA GLY A 94 5.19 -14.47 8.38
C GLY A 94 6.43 -14.00 9.14
N GLY A 95 6.81 -12.73 8.99
CA GLY A 95 7.79 -12.08 9.85
C GLY A 95 7.20 -11.65 11.20
N ASN A 96 8.07 -11.31 12.14
CA ASN A 96 7.68 -10.79 13.45
C ASN A 96 8.04 -9.31 13.53
N VAL A 97 7.06 -8.48 13.86
CA VAL A 97 7.29 -7.07 14.15
C VAL A 97 7.33 -6.93 15.67
N VAL A 98 8.36 -6.26 16.21
CA VAL A 98 8.50 -6.00 17.66
C VAL A 98 8.51 -4.49 17.96
N ALA A 99 7.97 -4.10 19.11
CA ALA A 99 7.94 -2.73 19.61
C ALA A 99 9.33 -2.19 19.99
#